data_AF-A0A0F9L9S9-F1
#
_entry.id   AF-A0A0F9L9S9-F1
#
_cell.length_a   1.000
_cell.length_b   1.000
_cell.length_c   1.000
_cell.angle_alpha   90.00
_cell.angle_beta   90.00
_cell.angle_gamma   90.00
#
_symmetry.space_group_name_H-M   'P 1'
#
loop_
_entity.id
_entity.type
_entity.pdbx_description
1 polymer ?
#
loop_
_entity_poly.entity_id
_entity_poly.type
_entity_poly.pdbx_seq_one_letter_code
_entity_poly.pdbx_strand_id
1 'polypeptide(L)'
;MKKLNLIGHKFGRLTPVLRLFGNRQERASWECLCDCGNEVTIVTNQLTSGRTKSCGCLKNEINSKRLTKNLAGKRFGRLFVICRKGTSPDHFAIWECLCDCGKKHNVISHNLLNGKVTSCGCYRKHYLSKIRIGEKHPRWKNGVTPKNRLIRSSAEYALWRISVFVRDDYTCVSCGVRGGVRGCVLNAHHIKPFATYPYLRFAIDNGETLCDDCHRKEHFYKEVN
;
A
#
# COMPACT_ATOMS: atom_id res chain seq x y z
N MET A 1 15.09 -59.21 3.15
CA MET A 1 13.95 -58.49 3.77
C MET A 1 12.65 -58.88 3.05
N LYS A 2 11.59 -59.26 3.78
CA LYS A 2 10.28 -59.62 3.21
C LYS A 2 9.78 -58.48 2.31
N LYS A 3 9.47 -58.79 1.05
CA LYS A 3 8.82 -57.84 0.12
C LYS A 3 7.47 -57.45 0.73
N LEU A 4 7.33 -56.21 1.19
CA LEU A 4 6.06 -55.68 1.69
C LEU A 4 5.03 -55.76 0.54
N ASN A 5 3.96 -56.53 0.75
CA ASN A 5 2.86 -56.64 -0.20
C ASN A 5 1.78 -55.63 0.21
N LEU A 6 1.47 -54.69 -0.67
CA LEU A 6 0.50 -53.62 -0.44
C LEU A 6 -0.77 -53.81 -1.28
N ILE A 7 -0.87 -54.90 -2.05
CA ILE A 7 -2.01 -55.16 -2.94
C ILE A 7 -3.30 -55.25 -2.13
N GLY A 8 -4.35 -54.58 -2.61
CA GLY A 8 -5.68 -54.59 -1.98
C GLY A 8 -5.83 -53.70 -0.75
N HIS A 9 -4.74 -53.16 -0.18
CA HIS A 9 -4.82 -52.23 0.94
C HIS A 9 -5.19 -50.83 0.47
N LYS A 10 -6.16 -50.19 1.14
CA LYS A 10 -6.56 -48.81 0.83
C LYS A 10 -5.61 -47.77 1.44
N PHE A 11 -5.19 -46.83 0.61
CA PHE A 11 -4.42 -45.64 0.99
C PHE A 11 -5.18 -44.38 0.52
N GLY A 12 -6.04 -43.85 1.38
CA GLY A 12 -7.00 -42.82 0.98
C GLY A 12 -7.97 -43.39 -0.06
N ARG A 13 -7.95 -42.83 -1.28
CA ARG A 13 -8.74 -43.29 -2.42
C ARG A 13 -7.98 -44.22 -3.37
N LEU A 14 -6.77 -44.65 -3.02
CA LEU A 14 -5.91 -45.47 -3.88
C LEU A 14 -5.85 -46.90 -3.35
N THR A 15 -6.04 -47.87 -4.23
CA THR A 15 -5.87 -49.29 -3.96
C THR A 15 -4.79 -49.85 -4.89
N PRO A 16 -3.62 -50.27 -4.39
CA PRO A 16 -2.60 -50.91 -5.22
C PRO A 16 -3.10 -52.22 -5.80
N VAL A 17 -2.93 -52.40 -7.10
CA VAL A 17 -3.34 -53.60 -7.85
C VAL A 17 -2.14 -54.35 -8.41
N LEU A 18 -1.08 -53.63 -8.81
CA LEU A 18 0.14 -54.24 -9.37
C LEU A 18 1.40 -53.60 -8.78
N ARG A 19 2.38 -54.44 -8.45
CA ARG A 19 3.72 -53.99 -8.06
C ARG A 19 4.62 -53.90 -9.28
N LEU A 20 5.17 -52.72 -9.52
CA LEU A 20 6.18 -52.48 -10.55
C LEU A 20 7.59 -52.48 -9.93
N PHE A 21 8.52 -53.20 -10.56
CA PHE A 21 9.92 -53.22 -10.15
C PHE A 21 10.70 -52.17 -10.97
N GLY A 22 11.36 -51.25 -10.28
CA GLY A 22 12.37 -50.37 -10.89
C GLY A 22 13.76 -51.01 -10.86
N ASN A 23 14.74 -50.35 -11.48
CA ASN A 23 16.13 -50.80 -11.50
C ASN A 23 16.73 -50.92 -10.08
N ARG A 24 17.94 -51.49 -9.93
CA ARG A 24 18.63 -51.72 -8.64
C ARG A 24 18.68 -50.50 -7.69
N GLN A 25 18.48 -49.28 -8.19
CA GLN A 25 18.44 -48.02 -7.42
C GLN A 25 17.03 -47.42 -7.22
N GLU A 26 16.01 -47.90 -7.93
CA GLU A 26 14.65 -47.35 -7.87
C GLU A 26 13.78 -48.09 -6.85
N ARG A 27 13.08 -47.29 -6.03
CA ARG A 27 12.10 -47.81 -5.06
C ARG A 27 10.92 -48.42 -5.83
N ALA A 28 10.36 -49.51 -5.30
CA ALA A 28 9.20 -50.16 -5.91
C ALA A 28 8.03 -49.17 -6.12
N SER A 29 7.45 -49.20 -7.30
CA SER A 29 6.27 -48.41 -7.68
C SER A 29 5.06 -49.33 -7.74
N TRP A 30 3.87 -48.73 -7.65
CA TRP A 30 2.60 -49.46 -7.61
C TRP A 30 1.62 -48.82 -8.58
N GLU A 31 1.02 -49.63 -9.45
CA GLU A 31 -0.19 -49.22 -10.15
C GLU A 31 -1.35 -49.30 -9.15
N CYS A 32 -2.04 -48.18 -9.01
CA CYS A 32 -3.13 -48.03 -8.07
C CYS A 32 -4.41 -47.71 -8.84
N LEU A 33 -5.47 -48.45 -8.57
CA LEU A 33 -6.82 -48.07 -8.96
C LEU A 33 -7.35 -47.05 -7.96
N CYS A 34 -7.85 -45.92 -8.45
CA CYS A 34 -8.46 -44.93 -7.60
C CYS A 34 -9.98 -45.13 -7.52
N ASP A 35 -10.60 -44.75 -6.40
CA ASP A 35 -12.07 -44.68 -6.26
C ASP A 35 -12.76 -43.83 -7.36
N CYS A 36 -11.99 -42.95 -8.04
CA CYS A 36 -12.44 -42.16 -9.18
C CYS A 36 -12.59 -42.96 -10.49
N GLY A 37 -12.14 -44.22 -10.52
CA GLY A 37 -12.05 -45.06 -11.71
C GLY A 37 -10.74 -44.92 -12.49
N ASN A 38 -9.93 -43.89 -12.24
CA ASN A 38 -8.65 -43.71 -12.92
C ASN A 38 -7.52 -44.50 -12.27
N GLU A 39 -6.54 -44.87 -13.09
CA GLU A 39 -5.31 -45.54 -12.68
C GLU A 39 -4.17 -44.53 -12.51
N VAL A 40 -3.27 -44.79 -11.55
CA VAL A 40 -2.11 -43.95 -11.30
C VAL A 40 -0.93 -44.76 -10.76
N THR A 41 0.29 -44.46 -11.21
CA THR A 41 1.51 -45.11 -10.74
C THR A 41 2.15 -44.31 -9.61
N ILE A 42 2.25 -44.90 -8.41
CA ILE A 42 2.75 -44.23 -7.20
C ILE A 42 3.89 -45.01 -6.57
N VAL A 43 4.94 -44.31 -6.16
CA VAL A 43 6.10 -44.90 -5.45
C VAL A 43 5.72 -45.28 -4.02
N THR A 44 6.20 -46.42 -3.53
CA THR A 44 5.89 -46.99 -2.20
C THR A 44 5.87 -45.94 -1.08
N ASN A 45 6.91 -45.10 -0.98
CA ASN A 45 7.00 -44.11 0.11
C ASN A 45 5.90 -43.05 0.06
N GLN A 46 5.43 -42.63 -1.12
CA GLN A 46 4.37 -41.63 -1.24
C GLN A 46 3.00 -42.20 -0.86
N LEU A 47 2.81 -43.50 -1.12
CA LEU A 47 1.61 -44.25 -0.77
C LEU A 47 1.54 -44.47 0.76
N THR A 48 2.62 -44.99 1.36
CA THR A 48 2.65 -45.33 2.80
C THR A 48 2.72 -44.10 3.71
N SER A 49 3.38 -43.02 3.30
CA SER A 49 3.39 -41.75 4.06
C SER A 49 2.08 -40.98 4.01
N GLY A 50 1.11 -41.40 3.18
CA GLY A 50 -0.13 -40.68 2.96
C GLY A 50 0.02 -39.34 2.22
N ARG A 51 1.18 -39.10 1.59
CA ARG A 51 1.45 -37.91 0.77
C ARG A 51 0.54 -37.86 -0.46
N THR A 52 0.27 -39.02 -1.07
CA THR A 52 -0.65 -39.15 -2.20
C THR A 52 -1.87 -39.93 -1.77
N LYS A 53 -3.04 -39.27 -1.80
CA LYS A 53 -4.31 -39.84 -1.30
C LYS A 53 -5.31 -40.17 -2.41
N SER A 54 -5.02 -39.84 -3.67
CA SER A 54 -5.94 -40.02 -4.81
C SER A 54 -5.20 -39.88 -6.15
N CYS A 55 -5.89 -40.22 -7.25
CA CYS A 55 -5.49 -39.97 -8.65
C CYS A 55 -5.31 -38.47 -8.99
N GLY A 56 -5.61 -37.55 -8.06
CA GLY A 56 -5.74 -36.11 -8.28
C GLY A 56 -7.19 -35.62 -8.19
N CYS A 57 -8.16 -36.54 -8.30
CA CYS A 57 -9.60 -36.25 -8.21
C CYS A 57 -9.99 -35.49 -6.94
N LEU A 58 -9.44 -35.87 -5.78
CA LEU A 58 -9.75 -35.23 -4.51
C LEU A 58 -9.37 -33.74 -4.52
N LYS A 59 -8.25 -33.39 -5.15
CA LYS A 59 -7.80 -32.00 -5.29
C LYS A 59 -8.71 -31.23 -6.26
N ASN A 60 -9.14 -31.87 -7.34
CA ASN A 60 -10.06 -31.28 -8.33
C ASN A 60 -11.45 -31.00 -7.72
N GLU A 61 -11.98 -31.92 -6.92
CA GLU A 61 -13.25 -31.71 -6.19
C GLU A 61 -13.18 -30.52 -5.23
N ILE A 62 -12.11 -30.44 -4.44
CA ILE A 62 -11.89 -29.34 -3.51
C ILE A 62 -11.73 -28.02 -4.26
N ASN A 63 -10.99 -28.00 -5.37
CA ASN A 63 -10.80 -26.82 -6.20
C ASN A 63 -12.11 -26.37 -6.88
N SER A 64 -12.91 -27.31 -7.39
CA SER A 64 -14.21 -27.03 -7.99
C SER A 64 -15.17 -26.39 -6.98
N LYS A 65 -15.26 -26.95 -5.75
CA LYS A 65 -16.02 -26.35 -4.64
C LYS A 65 -15.52 -24.96 -4.22
N ARG A 66 -14.22 -24.68 -4.37
CA ARG A 66 -13.66 -23.34 -4.10
C ARG A 66 -13.98 -22.34 -5.21
N LEU A 67 -13.97 -22.76 -6.47
CA LEU A 67 -14.28 -21.92 -7.63
C LEU A 67 -15.75 -21.47 -7.64
N THR A 68 -16.67 -22.29 -7.15
CA THR A 68 -18.11 -21.98 -7.09
C THR A 68 -18.49 -21.14 -5.85
N LYS A 69 -17.55 -20.84 -4.95
CA LYS A 69 -17.84 -20.11 -3.71
C LYS A 69 -18.14 -18.64 -3.98
N ASN A 70 -19.36 -18.22 -3.67
CA ASN A 70 -19.72 -16.80 -3.69
C ASN A 70 -18.99 -16.04 -2.57
N LEU A 71 -18.27 -14.97 -2.94
CA LEU A 71 -17.56 -14.09 -2.02
C LEU A 71 -18.23 -12.73 -1.84
N ALA A 72 -19.30 -12.42 -2.58
CA ALA A 72 -20.04 -11.16 -2.42
C ALA A 72 -20.49 -10.96 -0.95
N GLY A 73 -20.37 -9.73 -0.47
CA GLY A 73 -20.71 -9.36 0.91
C GLY A 73 -19.68 -9.76 1.97
N LYS A 74 -18.60 -10.46 1.60
CA LYS A 74 -17.55 -10.85 2.55
C LYS A 74 -16.50 -9.77 2.72
N ARG A 75 -15.85 -9.77 3.90
CA ARG A 75 -14.79 -8.83 4.24
C ARG A 75 -13.45 -9.54 4.37
N PHE A 76 -12.41 -8.95 3.80
CA PHE A 76 -11.02 -9.42 3.83
C PHE A 76 -10.12 -8.26 4.24
N GLY A 77 -9.85 -8.14 5.55
CA GLY A 77 -9.21 -6.96 6.11
C GLY A 77 -10.02 -5.68 5.81
N ARG A 78 -9.41 -4.77 5.05
CA ARG A 78 -10.01 -3.48 4.63
C ARG A 78 -10.79 -3.57 3.32
N LEU A 79 -11.00 -4.75 2.76
CA LEU A 79 -11.70 -4.96 1.50
C LEU A 79 -13.07 -5.59 1.74
N PHE A 80 -14.12 -4.93 1.29
CA PHE A 80 -15.47 -5.46 1.23
C PHE A 80 -15.78 -5.90 -0.21
N VAL A 81 -16.16 -7.17 -0.41
CA VAL A 81 -16.41 -7.71 -1.74
C VAL A 81 -17.78 -7.29 -2.23
N ILE A 82 -17.83 -6.60 -3.37
CA ILE A 82 -19.07 -6.09 -3.97
C ILE A 82 -19.67 -7.17 -4.89
N CYS A 83 -18.97 -7.50 -5.96
CA CYS A 83 -19.49 -8.39 -6.99
C CYS A 83 -18.37 -9.11 -7.76
N ARG A 84 -18.75 -10.16 -8.48
CA ARG A 84 -17.86 -10.85 -9.42
C ARG A 84 -17.74 -10.03 -10.70
N LYS A 85 -16.53 -9.80 -11.17
CA LYS A 85 -16.24 -9.09 -12.43
C LYS A 85 -15.90 -10.01 -13.59
N GLY A 86 -15.45 -11.22 -13.31
CA GLY A 86 -15.07 -12.18 -14.34
C GLY A 86 -14.17 -13.27 -13.81
N THR A 87 -13.27 -13.71 -14.67
CA THR A 87 -12.34 -14.82 -14.43
C THR A 87 -10.98 -14.44 -15.01
N SER A 88 -9.89 -14.74 -14.31
CA SER A 88 -8.51 -14.52 -14.77
C SER A 88 -8.07 -15.57 -15.80
N PRO A 89 -6.92 -15.37 -16.48
CA PRO A 89 -6.32 -16.40 -17.33
C PRO A 89 -6.11 -17.74 -16.60
N ASP A 90 -5.68 -17.69 -15.33
CA ASP A 90 -5.53 -18.88 -14.47
C ASP A 90 -6.86 -19.43 -13.90
N HIS A 91 -7.99 -19.08 -14.50
CA HIS A 91 -9.33 -19.52 -14.11
C HIS A 91 -9.79 -19.14 -12.69
N PHE A 92 -9.15 -18.16 -12.03
CA PHE A 92 -9.62 -17.65 -10.74
C PHE A 92 -10.70 -16.58 -10.94
N ALA A 93 -11.78 -16.64 -10.16
CA ALA A 93 -12.80 -15.59 -10.16
C ALA A 93 -12.20 -14.24 -9.73
N ILE A 94 -12.44 -13.19 -10.51
CA ILE A 94 -12.07 -11.81 -10.20
C ILE A 94 -13.24 -11.14 -9.49
N TRP A 95 -12.96 -10.49 -8.36
CA TRP A 95 -13.94 -9.81 -7.52
C TRP A 95 -13.62 -8.33 -7.42
N GLU A 96 -14.61 -7.47 -7.67
CA GLU A 96 -14.51 -6.05 -7.36
C GLU A 96 -14.77 -5.86 -5.86
N CYS A 97 -13.83 -5.20 -5.19
CA CYS A 97 -13.89 -4.91 -3.77
C CYS A 97 -13.90 -3.40 -3.55
N LEU A 98 -14.64 -2.92 -2.54
CA LEU A 98 -14.52 -1.58 -2.00
C LEU A 98 -13.56 -1.59 -0.83
N CYS A 99 -12.50 -0.78 -0.89
CA CYS A 99 -11.61 -0.62 0.25
C CYS A 99 -12.15 0.42 1.23
N ASP A 100 -11.84 0.29 2.52
CA ASP A 100 -12.19 1.27 3.56
C ASP A 100 -11.70 2.71 3.26
N CYS A 101 -10.72 2.89 2.38
CA CYS A 101 -10.30 4.23 1.92
C CYS A 101 -11.17 4.80 0.79
N GLY A 102 -12.24 4.11 0.39
CA GLY A 102 -13.15 4.49 -0.70
C GLY A 102 -12.72 4.00 -2.09
N LYS A 103 -11.51 3.46 -2.26
CA LYS A 103 -11.02 3.02 -3.58
C LYS A 103 -11.56 1.62 -3.94
N LYS A 104 -12.07 1.46 -5.16
CA LYS A 104 -12.37 0.16 -5.77
C LYS A 104 -11.10 -0.59 -6.16
N HIS A 105 -11.08 -1.89 -5.92
CA HIS A 105 -9.93 -2.75 -6.21
C HIS A 105 -10.37 -4.13 -6.68
N ASN A 106 -9.91 -4.54 -7.86
CA ASN A 106 -10.20 -5.86 -8.39
C ASN A 106 -9.16 -6.86 -7.88
N VAL A 107 -9.63 -7.95 -7.26
CA VAL A 107 -8.77 -8.96 -6.63
C VAL A 107 -9.26 -10.35 -7.02
N ILE A 108 -8.32 -11.23 -7.37
CA ILE A 108 -8.63 -12.65 -7.62
C ILE A 108 -8.99 -13.39 -6.32
N SER A 109 -9.90 -14.35 -6.42
CA SER A 109 -10.40 -15.14 -5.29
C SER A 109 -9.29 -15.81 -4.47
N HIS A 110 -8.25 -16.34 -5.14
CA HIS A 110 -7.11 -16.95 -4.47
C HIS A 110 -6.40 -16.00 -3.49
N ASN A 111 -6.20 -14.74 -3.89
CA ASN A 111 -5.49 -13.75 -3.07
C ASN A 111 -6.33 -13.27 -1.88
N LEU A 112 -7.65 -13.17 -2.05
CA LEU A 112 -8.58 -12.87 -0.96
C LEU A 112 -8.60 -14.01 0.07
N LEU A 113 -8.82 -15.25 -0.40
CA LEU A 113 -8.97 -16.42 0.46
C LEU A 113 -7.69 -16.77 1.25
N ASN A 114 -6.51 -16.55 0.66
CA ASN A 114 -5.23 -16.78 1.32
C ASN A 114 -4.72 -15.57 2.11
N GLY A 115 -5.50 -14.48 2.18
CA GLY A 115 -5.11 -13.27 2.91
C GLY A 115 -3.90 -12.52 2.33
N LYS A 116 -3.52 -12.79 1.08
CA LYS A 116 -2.40 -12.10 0.41
C LYS A 116 -2.74 -10.63 0.11
N VAL A 117 -4.02 -10.33 -0.11
CA VAL A 117 -4.51 -8.98 -0.41
C VAL A 117 -5.63 -8.63 0.56
N THR A 118 -5.37 -7.64 1.41
CA THR A 118 -6.28 -7.19 2.49
C THR A 118 -6.58 -5.69 2.45
N SER A 119 -6.04 -4.97 1.47
CA SER A 119 -6.35 -3.56 1.19
C SER A 119 -6.03 -3.25 -0.27
N CYS A 120 -6.47 -2.10 -0.78
CA CYS A 120 -6.10 -1.65 -2.12
C CYS A 120 -4.65 -1.12 -2.23
N GLY A 121 -3.78 -1.43 -1.24
CA GLY A 121 -2.44 -0.88 -1.09
C GLY A 121 -2.36 0.42 -0.27
N CYS A 122 -3.49 1.01 0.12
CA CYS A 122 -3.52 2.23 0.93
C CYS A 122 -2.94 2.01 2.34
N TYR A 123 -3.10 0.82 2.90
CA TYR A 123 -2.66 0.52 4.26
C TYR A 123 -1.15 0.77 4.45
N ARG A 124 -0.34 0.29 3.50
CA ARG A 124 1.11 0.52 3.52
C ARG A 124 1.44 2.00 3.42
N LYS A 125 0.73 2.78 2.59
CA LYS A 125 0.95 4.23 2.48
C LYS A 125 0.67 4.96 3.80
N HIS A 126 -0.47 4.67 4.44
CA HIS A 126 -0.81 5.27 5.73
C HIS A 126 0.20 4.87 6.81
N TYR A 127 0.56 3.60 6.90
CA TYR A 127 1.57 3.13 7.85
C TYR A 127 2.93 3.81 7.63
N LEU A 128 3.42 3.85 6.38
CA LEU A 128 4.68 4.50 6.04
C LEU A 128 4.68 6.01 6.33
N SER A 129 3.55 6.70 6.15
CA SER A 129 3.45 8.13 6.48
C SER A 129 3.69 8.39 7.97
N LYS A 130 3.18 7.51 8.85
CA LYS A 130 3.30 7.65 10.31
C LYS A 130 4.71 7.42 10.82
N ILE A 131 5.50 6.57 10.16
CA ILE A 131 6.88 6.27 10.57
C ILE A 131 7.90 7.23 9.95
N ARG A 132 7.51 8.04 8.95
CA ARG A 132 8.39 8.97 8.25
C ARG A 132 8.44 10.37 8.86
N ILE A 133 7.79 10.58 10.01
CA ILE A 133 7.67 11.88 10.66
C ILE A 133 8.09 11.79 12.12
N GLY A 134 8.54 12.92 12.67
CA GLY A 134 8.90 13.05 14.08
C GLY A 134 9.89 11.99 14.56
N GLU A 135 9.76 11.62 15.84
CA GLU A 135 10.56 10.62 16.56
C GLU A 135 10.70 9.28 15.86
N LYS A 136 9.71 8.90 15.04
CA LYS A 136 9.69 7.61 14.37
C LYS A 136 10.59 7.57 13.13
N HIS A 137 11.01 8.72 12.61
CA HIS A 137 11.86 8.79 11.43
C HIS A 137 13.33 8.45 11.79
N PRO A 138 14.02 7.53 11.09
CA PRO A 138 15.38 7.11 11.45
C PRO A 138 16.44 8.21 11.49
N ARG A 139 16.22 9.31 10.76
CA ARG A 139 17.09 10.51 10.78
C ARG A 139 16.57 11.64 11.69
N TRP A 140 15.61 11.36 12.56
CA TRP A 140 15.09 12.38 13.46
C TRP A 140 16.17 12.74 14.49
N LYS A 141 16.42 14.04 14.64
CA LYS A 141 17.43 14.59 15.54
C LYS A 141 16.73 15.42 16.62
N ASN A 142 15.96 14.78 17.52
CA ASN A 142 15.37 15.43 18.69
C ASN A 142 14.65 16.77 18.43
N GLY A 143 14.00 16.93 17.28
CA GLY A 143 13.25 18.16 16.97
C GLY A 143 14.10 19.42 16.72
N VAL A 144 15.30 19.31 16.13
CA VAL A 144 16.21 20.44 15.75
C VAL A 144 15.66 21.49 14.77
N THR A 145 14.35 21.56 14.55
CA THR A 145 13.77 22.58 13.66
C THR A 145 13.99 23.96 14.28
N PRO A 146 14.67 24.90 13.59
CA PRO A 146 14.93 26.22 14.16
C PRO A 146 13.64 26.94 14.53
N LYS A 147 13.61 27.63 15.68
CA LYS A 147 12.44 28.36 16.19
C LYS A 147 11.81 29.28 15.13
N ASN A 148 12.64 30.00 14.37
CA ASN A 148 12.17 30.88 13.29
C ASN A 148 11.42 30.15 12.18
N ARG A 149 11.79 28.90 11.88
CA ARG A 149 11.10 28.06 10.89
C ARG A 149 9.74 27.61 11.43
N LEU A 150 9.67 27.20 12.69
CA LEU A 150 8.41 26.82 13.34
C LEU A 150 7.40 27.98 13.34
N ILE A 151 7.85 29.18 13.72
CA ILE A 151 7.00 30.37 13.76
C ILE A 151 6.52 30.74 12.34
N ARG A 152 7.37 30.68 11.32
CA ARG A 152 6.96 30.97 9.94
C ARG A 152 6.04 29.92 9.32
N SER A 153 6.01 28.70 9.86
CA SER A 153 5.05 27.66 9.48
C SER A 153 3.76 27.67 10.32
N SER A 154 3.61 28.63 11.24
CA SER A 154 2.47 28.69 12.14
C SER A 154 1.23 29.29 11.47
N ALA A 155 0.06 29.01 12.05
CA ALA A 155 -1.20 29.58 11.58
C ALA A 155 -1.21 31.11 11.71
N GLU A 156 -0.61 31.64 12.77
CA GLU A 156 -0.50 33.08 13.03
C GLU A 156 0.32 33.78 11.93
N TYR A 157 1.43 33.19 11.48
CA TYR A 157 2.18 33.73 10.35
C TYR A 157 1.37 33.73 9.06
N ALA A 158 0.61 32.65 8.80
CA ALA A 158 -0.26 32.58 7.63
C ALA A 158 -1.36 33.65 7.67
N LEU A 159 -2.00 33.84 8.83
CA LEU A 159 -3.01 34.88 9.04
C LEU A 159 -2.43 36.28 8.91
N TRP A 160 -1.27 36.55 9.51
CA TRP A 160 -0.58 37.82 9.38
C TRP A 160 -0.25 38.12 7.91
N ARG A 161 0.33 37.16 7.17
CA ARG A 161 0.65 37.31 5.75
C ARG A 161 -0.59 37.64 4.92
N ILE A 162 -1.70 36.95 5.16
CA ILE A 162 -2.98 37.22 4.49
C ILE A 162 -3.48 38.62 4.85
N SER A 163 -3.41 39.01 6.13
CA SER A 163 -3.91 40.30 6.61
C SER A 163 -3.14 41.47 5.98
N VAL A 164 -1.82 41.35 5.83
CA VAL A 164 -0.98 42.34 5.13
C VAL A 164 -1.41 42.48 3.67
N PHE A 165 -1.58 41.36 2.97
CA PHE A 165 -2.02 41.38 1.57
C PHE A 165 -3.42 41.95 1.38
N VAL A 166 -4.37 41.59 2.25
CA VAL A 166 -5.74 42.11 2.19
C VAL A 166 -5.77 43.61 2.47
N ARG A 167 -5.01 44.08 3.48
CA ARG A 167 -4.90 45.51 3.79
C ARG A 167 -4.40 46.31 2.59
N ASP A 168 -3.38 45.80 1.91
CA ASP A 168 -2.76 46.46 0.76
C ASP A 168 -3.49 46.15 -0.56
N ASP A 169 -4.69 45.55 -0.50
CA ASP A 169 -5.48 45.14 -1.65
C ASP A 169 -4.66 44.36 -2.70
N TYR A 170 -3.82 43.44 -2.24
CA TYR A 170 -2.88 42.63 -3.02
C TYR A 170 -2.04 43.47 -3.99
N THR A 171 -1.62 44.66 -3.55
CA THR A 171 -0.87 45.62 -4.38
C THR A 171 0.47 45.93 -3.74
N CYS A 172 1.54 45.93 -4.54
CA CYS A 172 2.85 46.32 -4.07
C CYS A 172 2.82 47.77 -3.60
N VAL A 173 3.13 48.03 -2.33
CA VAL A 173 3.07 49.39 -1.77
C VAL A 173 4.18 50.29 -2.30
N SER A 174 5.27 49.72 -2.82
CA SER A 174 6.41 50.47 -3.35
C SER A 174 6.22 50.93 -4.80
N CYS A 175 5.67 50.08 -5.67
CA CYS A 175 5.55 50.38 -7.11
C CYS A 175 4.12 50.35 -7.67
N GLY A 176 3.13 50.00 -6.85
CA GLY A 176 1.71 49.97 -7.24
C GLY A 176 1.29 48.79 -8.11
N VAL A 177 2.18 47.83 -8.42
CA VAL A 177 1.80 46.65 -9.21
C VAL A 177 0.86 45.75 -8.41
N ARG A 178 -0.28 45.39 -8.99
CA ARG A 178 -1.22 44.44 -8.40
C ARG A 178 -0.80 42.99 -8.66
N GLY A 179 -1.01 42.13 -7.67
CA GLY A 179 -0.83 40.68 -7.80
C GLY A 179 -1.76 40.06 -8.84
N GLY A 180 -1.40 38.88 -9.33
CA GLY A 180 -2.14 38.16 -10.38
C GLY A 180 -1.71 38.52 -11.81
N VAL A 181 -0.89 39.56 -11.98
CA VAL A 181 -0.18 39.83 -13.24
C VAL A 181 0.89 38.76 -13.47
N ARG A 182 1.01 38.26 -14.71
CA ARG A 182 2.01 37.25 -15.07
C ARG A 182 3.41 37.73 -14.73
N GLY A 183 4.14 36.94 -13.92
CA GLY A 183 5.49 37.27 -13.48
C GLY A 183 5.57 38.13 -12.22
N CYS A 184 4.44 38.59 -11.67
CA CYS A 184 4.41 39.31 -10.40
C CYS A 184 4.14 38.36 -9.23
N VAL A 185 5.14 38.14 -8.38
CA VAL A 185 5.00 37.40 -7.11
C VAL A 185 5.03 38.40 -5.96
N LEU A 186 4.01 38.38 -5.10
CA LEU A 186 3.94 39.21 -3.91
C LEU A 186 4.52 38.52 -2.69
N ASN A 187 5.24 39.29 -1.89
CA ASN A 187 5.86 38.92 -0.63
C ASN A 187 5.34 39.85 0.48
N ALA A 188 5.08 39.29 1.66
CA ALA A 188 4.83 40.08 2.86
C ALA A 188 6.19 40.32 3.53
N HIS A 189 6.72 41.55 3.37
CA HIS A 189 7.98 41.96 3.97
C HIS A 189 7.77 42.44 5.40
N HIS A 190 8.76 42.23 6.27
CA HIS A 190 8.78 42.79 7.62
C HIS A 190 9.59 44.09 7.60
N ILE A 191 8.95 45.23 7.91
CA ILE A 191 9.62 46.54 7.97
C ILE A 191 10.73 46.53 9.03
N LYS A 192 10.39 46.14 10.27
CA LYS A 192 11.35 45.83 11.33
C LYS A 192 11.71 44.35 11.30
N PRO A 193 13.00 43.98 11.33
CA PRO A 193 13.42 42.60 11.09
C PRO A 193 12.80 41.58 12.06
N PHE A 194 12.25 40.51 11.49
CA PHE A 194 11.61 39.41 12.21
C PHE A 194 12.48 38.79 13.33
N ALA A 195 13.80 38.75 13.13
CA ALA A 195 14.74 38.13 14.08
C ALA A 195 14.95 38.99 15.33
N THR A 196 15.15 40.31 15.16
CA THR A 196 15.51 41.24 16.23
C THR A 196 14.29 41.90 16.90
N TYR A 197 13.12 41.91 16.25
CA TYR A 197 11.88 42.49 16.79
C TYR A 197 10.78 41.43 16.98
N PRO A 198 10.92 40.51 17.95
CA PRO A 198 9.99 39.39 18.13
C PRO A 198 8.55 39.82 18.44
N TYR A 199 8.36 40.96 19.11
CA TYR A 199 7.06 41.52 19.47
C TYR A 199 6.31 42.15 18.28
N LEU A 200 6.99 42.43 17.16
CA LEU A 200 6.39 43.00 15.94
C LEU A 200 6.16 41.97 14.83
N ARG A 201 6.46 40.69 15.05
CA ARG A 201 6.42 39.66 13.99
C ARG A 201 5.07 39.53 13.29
N PHE A 202 4.00 39.78 14.04
CA PHE A 202 2.62 39.64 13.58
C PHE A 202 1.83 40.95 13.68
N ALA A 203 2.51 42.07 13.96
CA ALA A 203 1.91 43.38 13.87
C ALA A 203 1.67 43.69 12.38
N ILE A 204 0.43 43.99 12.01
CA ILE A 204 0.04 44.18 10.60
C ILE A 204 0.77 45.39 10.01
N ASP A 205 0.88 46.47 10.79
CA ASP A 205 1.62 47.69 10.48
C ASP A 205 3.13 47.48 10.30
N ASN A 206 3.70 46.42 10.87
CA ASN A 206 5.08 46.00 10.62
C ASN A 206 5.24 45.13 9.36
N GLY A 207 4.15 44.87 8.64
CA GLY A 207 4.13 44.15 7.38
C GLY A 207 3.80 45.04 6.20
N GLU A 208 4.41 44.77 5.05
CA GLU A 208 4.10 45.44 3.79
C GLU A 208 4.08 44.45 2.61
N THR A 209 3.17 44.68 1.67
CA THR A 209 3.09 43.90 0.44
C THR A 209 4.07 44.45 -0.59
N LEU A 210 5.06 43.64 -1.00
CA LEU A 210 6.02 44.01 -2.04
C LEU A 210 6.05 42.96 -3.16
N CYS A 211 6.18 43.39 -4.41
CA CYS A 211 6.52 42.47 -5.50
C CYS A 211 7.97 41.97 -5.37
N ASP A 212 8.33 40.87 -6.03
CA ASP A 212 9.69 40.29 -5.92
C ASP A 212 10.80 41.31 -6.20
N ASP A 213 10.63 42.17 -7.21
CA ASP A 213 11.63 43.19 -7.56
C ASP A 213 11.82 44.24 -6.46
N CYS A 214 10.72 44.77 -5.90
CA CYS A 214 10.78 45.72 -4.80
C CYS A 214 11.26 45.06 -3.50
N HIS A 215 10.79 43.86 -3.20
CA HIS A 215 11.19 43.10 -2.02
C HIS A 215 12.69 42.82 -2.01
N ARG A 216 13.26 42.52 -3.18
CA ARG A 216 14.69 42.30 -3.34
C ARG A 216 15.48 43.57 -3.01
N LYS A 217 15.09 44.72 -3.55
CA LYS A 217 15.75 46.02 -3.28
C LYS A 217 15.85 46.30 -1.78
N GLU A 218 14.81 46.03 -1.01
CA GLU A 218 14.80 46.24 0.45
C GLU A 218 15.86 45.43 1.22
N HIS A 219 16.26 44.26 0.73
CA HIS A 219 17.36 43.49 1.34
C HIS A 219 18.73 43.96 0.86
N PHE A 220 18.87 44.37 -0.39
CA PHE A 220 20.14 44.86 -0.94
C PHE A 220 20.57 46.21 -0.33
N TYR A 221 19.65 47.15 -0.06
CA TYR A 221 20.02 48.45 0.53
C TYR A 221 20.48 48.37 1.99
N LYS A 222 20.16 47.28 2.70
CA LYS A 222 20.51 47.07 4.12
C LYS A 222 21.88 46.40 4.32
N GLU A 223 22.55 45.95 3.25
CA GLU A 223 23.88 45.32 3.33
C GLU A 223 25.04 46.30 3.05
N VAL A 224 24.75 47.52 2.57
CA VAL A 224 25.76 48.51 2.12
C VAL A 224 25.88 49.73 3.04
N ASN A 225 25.05 49.82 4.09
CA ASN A 225 25.06 50.88 5.11
C ASN A 225 25.10 50.26 6.50
#